data_AF-A0A0C2BSS1-F1
#
_entry.id   AF-A0A0C2BSS1-F1
#
_cell.length_a   1.000
_cell.length_b   1.000
_cell.length_c   1.000
_cell.angle_alpha   90.00
_cell.angle_beta   90.00
_cell.angle_gamma   90.00
#
_symmetry.space_group_name_H-M   'P 1'
#
loop_
_entity.id
_entity.type
_entity.pdbx_description
1 polymer ?
#
loop_
_entity_poly.entity_id
_entity_poly.type
_entity_poly.pdbx_seq_one_letter_code
_entity_poly.pdbx_strand_id
1 'polypeptide(L)'
;QGGAAMAAYALGPKSVDFDKVWGNLQPSVIEIMNLHPMTKKDWDDKFHDVYDICVAIPEPLSSRLYSSMRRCIEMHVENLYEKIAAVPSDELLNQYYSMWKIYYKGTNYVHRLFGYLNNQFVKSKRSVEGDAYANYASFLQKPDVKEIGCLAMDIWKERLIEPILDKLINLLLAAIGQDRLGNVPPNKDVIAGVISSFLQIEEFEYSPNEPIALGVKLNYREPPREFYQEAFESRFLASTEEYYSGLAQKLLADLTCSKYMEASFFLATYVRYQLQESMD
;
A
#
# COMPACT_ATOMS: atom_id res chain seq x y z
N GLN A 1 -44.48 19.18 17.95
CA GLN A 1 -43.66 19.29 16.72
C GLN A 1 -42.50 18.32 16.85
N GLY A 2 -42.65 17.07 16.39
CA GLY A 2 -41.64 16.01 16.59
C GLY A 2 -41.56 15.02 15.44
N GLY A 3 -42.16 15.34 14.28
CA GLY A 3 -42.27 14.42 13.14
C GLY A 3 -41.22 14.61 12.03
N ALA A 4 -40.38 15.65 12.08
CA ALA A 4 -39.52 16.02 10.95
C ALA A 4 -38.13 15.38 10.98
N ALA A 5 -37.65 14.87 12.11
CA ALA A 5 -36.28 14.34 12.24
C ALA A 5 -36.15 12.84 11.87
N MET A 6 -37.25 12.08 11.83
CA MET A 6 -37.23 10.62 11.59
C MET A 6 -37.37 10.21 10.11
N ALA A 7 -37.59 11.17 9.20
CA ALA A 7 -37.69 10.89 7.76
C ALA A 7 -36.33 10.92 7.01
N ALA A 8 -35.25 11.33 7.69
CA ALA A 8 -33.97 11.60 7.03
C ALA A 8 -33.21 10.33 6.58
N TYR A 9 -33.55 9.15 7.09
CA TYR A 9 -32.86 7.88 6.76
C TYR A 9 -33.84 6.80 6.28
N ALA A 10 -34.73 7.13 5.35
CA ALA A 10 -35.49 6.10 4.65
C ALA A 10 -34.54 5.30 3.74
N LEU A 11 -34.21 4.07 4.12
CA LEU A 11 -33.45 3.12 3.30
C LEU A 11 -34.32 2.66 2.14
N GLY A 12 -34.07 3.22 0.96
CA GLY A 12 -34.80 2.89 -0.26
C GLY A 12 -34.19 3.61 -1.46
N PRO A 13 -34.31 3.01 -2.65
CA PRO A 13 -33.72 3.57 -3.87
C PRO A 13 -34.40 4.91 -4.21
N LYS A 14 -33.59 5.96 -4.38
CA LYS A 14 -34.01 7.35 -4.59
C LYS A 14 -33.27 7.95 -5.79
N SER A 15 -33.82 9.02 -6.35
CA SER A 15 -33.08 9.84 -7.31
C SER A 15 -32.04 10.67 -6.56
N VAL A 16 -30.78 10.55 -6.96
CA VAL A 16 -29.63 11.20 -6.31
C VAL A 16 -28.97 12.16 -7.30
N ASP A 17 -28.75 13.40 -6.87
CA ASP A 17 -27.90 14.35 -7.58
C ASP A 17 -26.43 14.05 -7.27
N PHE A 18 -25.78 13.32 -8.18
CA PHE A 18 -24.39 12.87 -8.01
C PHE A 18 -23.43 14.02 -7.73
N ASP A 19 -23.51 15.11 -8.49
CA ASP A 19 -22.51 16.17 -8.44
C ASP A 19 -22.56 16.91 -7.09
N LYS A 20 -23.77 17.05 -6.53
CA LYS A 20 -23.96 17.61 -5.20
C LYS A 20 -23.45 16.68 -4.09
N VAL A 21 -23.79 15.39 -4.14
CA VAL A 21 -23.36 14.43 -3.10
C VAL A 21 -21.86 14.20 -3.17
N TRP A 22 -21.31 14.00 -4.37
CA TRP A 22 -19.88 13.84 -4.57
C TRP A 22 -19.10 15.10 -4.18
N GLY A 23 -19.59 16.30 -4.50
CA GLY A 23 -18.96 17.56 -4.09
C GLY A 23 -18.84 17.71 -2.57
N ASN A 24 -19.76 17.12 -1.79
CA ASN A 24 -19.69 17.10 -0.33
C ASN A 24 -18.86 15.92 0.21
N LEU A 25 -18.86 14.78 -0.47
CA LEU A 25 -18.15 13.57 -0.07
C LEU A 25 -16.64 13.66 -0.36
N GLN A 26 -16.26 14.22 -1.52
CA GLN A 26 -14.88 14.27 -1.99
C GLN A 26 -13.93 14.96 -1.00
N PRO A 27 -14.24 16.14 -0.43
CA PRO A 27 -13.36 16.77 0.55
C PRO A 27 -13.18 15.91 1.81
N SER A 28 -14.27 15.31 2.32
CA SER A 28 -14.22 14.43 3.49
C SER A 28 -13.42 13.16 3.24
N VAL A 29 -13.45 12.62 2.01
CA VAL A 29 -12.59 11.48 1.64
C VAL A 29 -11.12 11.86 1.75
N ILE A 30 -10.72 13.04 1.26
CA ILE A 30 -9.34 13.54 1.39
C ILE A 30 -8.99 13.76 2.87
N GLU A 31 -9.90 14.29 3.68
CA GLU A 31 -9.71 14.47 5.13
C GLU A 31 -9.46 13.12 5.83
N ILE A 32 -10.26 12.09 5.50
CA ILE A 32 -10.09 10.71 6.01
C ILE A 32 -8.75 10.13 5.57
N MET A 33 -8.35 10.32 4.31
CA MET A 33 -7.05 9.86 3.81
C MET A 33 -5.88 10.50 4.56
N ASN A 34 -6.04 11.75 5.01
CA ASN A 34 -5.06 12.47 5.83
C ASN A 34 -5.25 12.26 7.34
N LEU A 35 -6.08 11.29 7.77
CA LEU A 35 -6.34 10.96 9.17
C LEU A 35 -6.88 12.12 10.02
N HIS A 36 -7.65 13.03 9.42
CA HIS A 36 -8.34 14.06 10.19
C HIS A 36 -9.40 13.44 11.10
N PRO A 37 -9.52 13.91 12.36
CA PRO A 37 -10.49 13.37 13.30
C PRO A 37 -11.91 13.66 12.80
N MET A 38 -12.73 12.62 12.79
CA MET A 38 -14.11 12.67 12.33
C MET A 38 -15.04 12.12 13.40
N THR A 39 -16.22 12.73 13.57
CA THR A 39 -17.21 12.18 14.50
C THR A 39 -17.86 10.95 13.90
N LYS A 40 -18.37 10.05 14.76
CA LYS A 40 -19.11 8.87 14.29
C LYS A 40 -20.30 9.25 13.41
N LYS A 41 -20.98 10.36 13.73
CA LYS A 41 -22.12 10.84 12.96
C LYS A 41 -21.71 11.22 11.54
N ASP A 42 -20.63 11.99 11.40
CA ASP A 42 -20.13 12.41 10.08
C ASP A 42 -19.70 11.18 9.27
N TRP A 43 -19.07 10.20 9.92
CA TRP A 43 -18.71 8.92 9.28
C TRP A 43 -19.94 8.18 8.77
N ASP A 44 -20.97 8.02 9.61
CA ASP A 44 -22.20 7.34 9.25
C ASP A 44 -22.92 8.09 8.11
N ASP A 45 -22.92 9.42 8.10
CA ASP A 45 -23.48 10.24 7.03
C ASP A 45 -22.76 10.01 5.70
N LYS A 46 -21.41 9.96 5.71
CA LYS A 46 -20.61 9.69 4.50
C LYS A 46 -20.81 8.25 4.00
N PHE A 47 -21.00 7.30 4.90
CA PHE A 47 -21.34 5.92 4.52
C PHE A 47 -22.71 5.86 3.84
N HIS A 48 -23.70 6.60 4.34
CA HIS A 48 -25.01 6.71 3.70
C HIS A 48 -24.93 7.41 2.33
N ASP A 49 -24.11 8.46 2.19
CA ASP A 49 -23.86 9.11 0.89
C ASP A 49 -23.37 8.08 -0.17
N VAL A 50 -22.44 7.21 0.20
CA VAL A 50 -21.93 6.14 -0.69
C VAL A 50 -23.03 5.12 -1.02
N TYR A 51 -23.80 4.70 -0.01
CA TYR A 51 -24.92 3.76 -0.19
C TYR A 51 -25.98 4.32 -1.15
N ASP A 52 -26.42 5.56 -0.93
CA ASP A 52 -27.47 6.21 -1.74
C ASP A 52 -27.03 6.34 -3.20
N ILE A 53 -25.76 6.66 -3.47
CA ILE A 53 -25.21 6.71 -4.84
C ILE A 53 -25.23 5.32 -5.50
N CYS A 54 -24.91 4.26 -4.74
CA CYS A 54 -24.86 2.90 -5.27
C CYS A 54 -26.26 2.32 -5.53
N VAL A 55 -27.30 2.82 -4.86
CA VAL A 55 -28.69 2.34 -4.93
C VAL A 55 -29.60 3.36 -5.65
N ALA A 56 -29.00 4.34 -6.35
CA ALA A 56 -29.71 5.40 -7.05
C ALA A 56 -30.63 4.88 -8.19
N ILE A 57 -31.76 5.57 -8.40
CA ILE A 57 -32.72 5.37 -9.52
C ILE A 57 -32.57 6.53 -10.51
N PRO A 58 -32.63 6.32 -11.84
CA PRO A 58 -33.04 5.11 -12.57
C PRO A 58 -31.95 4.06 -12.79
N GLU A 59 -30.69 4.43 -12.70
CA GLU A 59 -29.55 3.52 -12.84
C GLU A 59 -28.54 3.72 -11.70
N PRO A 60 -27.87 2.67 -11.24
CA PRO A 60 -26.86 2.77 -10.20
C PRO A 60 -25.66 3.59 -10.69
N LEU A 61 -25.25 4.58 -9.90
CA LEU A 61 -24.17 5.51 -10.25
C LEU A 61 -22.80 5.02 -9.78
N SER A 62 -22.69 3.74 -9.42
CA SER A 62 -21.49 3.09 -8.89
C SER A 62 -20.26 3.21 -9.80
N SER A 63 -20.45 3.10 -11.13
CA SER A 63 -19.36 3.28 -12.10
C SER A 63 -18.81 4.71 -12.08
N ARG A 64 -19.70 5.70 -12.07
CA ARG A 64 -19.34 7.12 -11.99
C ARG A 64 -18.64 7.44 -10.66
N LEU A 65 -19.11 6.84 -9.57
CA LEU A 65 -18.48 6.95 -8.25
C LEU A 65 -17.06 6.38 -8.26
N TYR A 66 -16.88 5.20 -8.84
CA TYR A 66 -15.56 4.56 -8.96
C TYR A 66 -14.56 5.41 -9.73
N SER A 67 -14.94 5.90 -10.92
CA SER A 67 -14.09 6.77 -11.74
C SER A 67 -13.76 8.10 -11.05
N SER A 68 -14.74 8.69 -10.34
CA SER A 68 -14.54 9.95 -9.61
C SER A 68 -13.61 9.75 -8.41
N MET A 69 -13.74 8.63 -7.70
CA MET A 69 -12.85 8.24 -6.61
C MET A 69 -11.43 7.98 -7.10
N ARG A 70 -11.27 7.26 -8.21
CA ARG A 70 -9.96 7.04 -8.85
C ARG A 70 -9.26 8.37 -9.13
N ARG A 71 -9.95 9.30 -9.80
CA ARG A 71 -9.41 10.63 -10.09
C ARG A 71 -9.06 11.42 -8.83
N CYS A 72 -9.88 11.32 -7.79
CA CYS A 72 -9.61 11.97 -6.51
C CYS A 72 -8.30 11.45 -5.88
N ILE A 73 -8.08 10.13 -5.90
CA ILE A 73 -6.86 9.53 -5.37
C ILE A 73 -5.66 9.94 -6.23
N GLU A 74 -5.77 9.87 -7.57
CA GLU A 74 -4.71 10.29 -8.50
C GLU A 74 -4.28 11.73 -8.22
N MET A 75 -5.22 12.67 -8.15
CA MET A 75 -4.94 14.07 -7.81
C MET A 75 -4.31 14.22 -6.42
N HIS A 76 -4.77 13.46 -5.42
CA HIS A 76 -4.21 13.53 -4.08
C HIS A 76 -2.75 13.05 -4.06
N VAL A 77 -2.46 11.92 -4.72
CA VAL A 77 -1.10 11.34 -4.79
C VAL A 77 -0.18 12.22 -5.62
N GLU A 78 -0.64 12.82 -6.72
CA GLU A 78 0.15 13.79 -7.49
C GLU A 78 0.55 15.01 -6.64
N ASN A 79 -0.37 15.55 -5.83
CA ASN A 79 -0.04 16.62 -4.88
C ASN A 79 0.96 16.18 -3.80
N LEU A 80 0.90 14.91 -3.35
CA LEU A 80 1.87 14.36 -2.42
C LEU A 80 3.23 14.17 -3.09
N TYR A 81 3.26 13.75 -4.35
CA TYR A 81 4.48 13.63 -5.13
C TYR A 81 5.16 14.99 -5.32
N GLU A 82 4.43 16.05 -5.63
CA GLU A 82 5.03 17.40 -5.74
C GLU A 82 5.70 17.84 -4.44
N LYS A 83 5.06 17.55 -3.30
CA LYS A 83 5.63 17.82 -1.97
C LYS A 83 6.91 17.04 -1.75
N ILE A 84 6.91 15.74 -2.06
CA ILE A 84 8.06 14.86 -1.81
C ILE A 84 9.22 15.12 -2.78
N ALA A 85 8.92 15.51 -4.01
CA ALA A 85 9.92 15.83 -5.02
C ALA A 85 10.74 17.09 -4.65
N ALA A 86 10.17 17.99 -3.85
CA ALA A 86 10.83 19.19 -3.35
C ALA A 86 11.68 18.94 -2.07
N VAL A 87 11.60 17.76 -1.46
CA VAL A 87 12.31 17.43 -0.22
C VAL A 87 13.79 17.13 -0.51
N PRO A 88 14.74 17.62 0.30
CA PRO A 88 16.16 17.27 0.17
C PRO A 88 16.40 15.78 0.44
N SER A 89 17.41 15.20 -0.20
CA SER A 89 17.74 13.77 -0.11
C SER A 89 17.90 13.27 1.32
N ASP A 90 18.44 14.09 2.23
CA ASP A 90 18.74 13.71 3.62
C ASP A 90 17.47 13.50 4.47
N GLU A 91 16.37 14.18 4.12
CA GLU A 91 15.09 14.04 4.82
C GLU A 91 14.09 13.16 4.07
N LEU A 92 14.42 12.75 2.84
CA LEU A 92 13.51 12.06 1.93
C LEU A 92 12.93 10.77 2.54
N LEU A 93 13.78 9.95 3.19
CA LEU A 93 13.33 8.70 3.83
C LEU A 93 12.32 8.95 4.96
N ASN A 94 12.59 9.96 5.80
CA ASN A 94 11.72 10.30 6.93
C ASN A 94 10.37 10.85 6.46
N GLN A 95 10.40 11.77 5.49
CA GLN A 95 9.19 12.36 4.91
C GLN A 95 8.36 11.31 4.17
N TYR A 96 9.00 10.48 3.35
CA TYR A 96 8.34 9.37 2.66
C TYR A 96 7.62 8.45 3.63
N TYR A 97 8.33 7.97 4.67
CA TYR A 97 7.74 7.04 5.62
C TYR A 97 6.59 7.65 6.42
N SER A 98 6.72 8.92 6.83
CA SER A 98 5.64 9.66 7.50
C SER A 98 4.39 9.74 6.62
N MET A 99 4.57 10.14 5.35
CA MET A 99 3.49 10.22 4.37
C MET A 99 2.87 8.84 4.09
N TRP A 100 3.69 7.80 3.95
CA TRP A 100 3.23 6.42 3.77
C TRP A 100 2.36 5.95 4.92
N LYS A 101 2.77 6.17 6.18
CA LYS A 101 1.99 5.75 7.36
C LYS A 101 0.60 6.38 7.40
N ILE A 102 0.51 7.66 7.05
CA ILE A 102 -0.75 8.40 7.00
C ILE A 102 -1.60 7.83 5.87
N TYR A 103 -1.03 7.75 4.66
CA TYR A 103 -1.72 7.29 3.46
C TYR A 103 -2.22 5.84 3.58
N TYR A 104 -1.39 4.93 4.08
CA TYR A 104 -1.75 3.51 4.25
C TYR A 104 -2.93 3.34 5.21
N LYS A 105 -2.90 4.02 6.37
CA LYS A 105 -4.01 4.01 7.33
C LYS A 105 -5.26 4.69 6.77
N GLY A 106 -5.10 5.86 6.13
CA GLY A 106 -6.19 6.59 5.49
C GLY A 106 -6.89 5.76 4.41
N THR A 107 -6.10 5.07 3.58
CA THR A 107 -6.60 4.15 2.56
C THR A 107 -7.37 2.99 3.15
N ASN A 108 -6.95 2.44 4.28
CA ASN A 108 -7.72 1.41 4.99
C ASN A 108 -9.10 1.92 5.46
N TYR A 109 -9.18 3.16 5.95
CA TYR A 109 -10.47 3.76 6.31
C TYR A 109 -11.35 4.01 5.09
N VAL A 110 -10.80 4.60 4.04
CA VAL A 110 -11.51 4.81 2.76
C VAL A 110 -11.99 3.48 2.19
N HIS A 111 -11.16 2.43 2.21
CA HIS A 111 -11.55 1.10 1.76
C HIS A 111 -12.80 0.59 2.51
N ARG A 112 -12.88 0.81 3.83
CA ARG A 112 -14.06 0.47 4.64
C ARG A 112 -15.26 1.35 4.34
N LEU A 113 -15.07 2.66 4.15
CA LEU A 113 -16.13 3.61 3.79
C LEU A 113 -16.79 3.20 2.46
N PHE A 114 -15.99 2.83 1.48
CA PHE A 114 -16.44 2.32 0.18
C PHE A 114 -16.74 0.82 0.18
N GLY A 115 -16.90 0.19 1.35
CA GLY A 115 -17.14 -1.25 1.46
C GLY A 115 -18.38 -1.73 0.71
N TYR A 116 -19.44 -0.91 0.62
CA TYR A 116 -20.62 -1.24 -0.19
C TYR A 116 -20.31 -1.25 -1.68
N LEU A 117 -19.60 -0.23 -2.18
CA LEU A 117 -19.15 -0.16 -3.59
C LEU A 117 -18.22 -1.33 -3.93
N ASN A 118 -17.25 -1.65 -3.06
CA ASN A 118 -16.34 -2.79 -3.23
C ASN A 118 -17.13 -4.10 -3.34
N ASN A 119 -18.12 -4.31 -2.47
CA ASN A 119 -18.90 -5.56 -2.48
C ASN A 119 -19.91 -5.67 -3.62
N GLN A 120 -20.56 -4.59 -4.04
CA GLN A 120 -21.61 -4.65 -5.07
C GLN A 120 -21.06 -4.46 -6.47
N PHE A 121 -20.22 -3.44 -6.69
CA PHE A 121 -19.74 -3.09 -8.03
C PHE A 121 -18.51 -3.91 -8.42
N VAL A 122 -17.50 -3.97 -7.55
CA VAL A 122 -16.23 -4.65 -7.89
C VAL A 122 -16.42 -6.16 -7.97
N LYS A 123 -17.18 -6.76 -7.04
CA LYS A 123 -17.49 -8.21 -7.11
C LYS A 123 -18.37 -8.56 -8.31
N SER A 124 -19.36 -7.74 -8.65
CA SER A 124 -20.19 -7.95 -9.84
C SER A 124 -19.37 -7.84 -11.15
N LYS A 125 -18.36 -6.97 -11.20
CA LYS A 125 -17.46 -6.85 -12.36
C LYS A 125 -16.39 -7.94 -12.41
N ARG A 126 -16.01 -8.53 -11.27
CA ARG A 126 -15.05 -9.66 -11.19
C ARG A 126 -15.72 -11.02 -11.44
N SER A 127 -16.98 -11.20 -11.03
CA SER A 127 -17.75 -12.41 -11.35
C SER A 127 -18.31 -12.32 -12.77
N VAL A 128 -17.66 -12.97 -13.72
CA VAL A 128 -18.33 -13.36 -14.98
C VAL A 128 -19.16 -14.60 -14.65
N GLU A 129 -20.45 -14.40 -14.43
CA GLU A 129 -21.40 -15.48 -14.17
C GLU A 129 -21.46 -16.40 -15.41
N GLY A 130 -20.82 -17.58 -15.36
CA GLY A 130 -21.08 -18.65 -16.34
C GLY A 130 -19.93 -19.58 -16.72
N ASP A 131 -18.67 -19.14 -16.78
CA ASP A 131 -17.60 -19.97 -17.34
C ASP A 131 -16.43 -20.16 -16.38
N ALA A 132 -16.21 -21.39 -15.93
CA ALA A 132 -15.02 -21.78 -15.16
C ALA A 132 -13.71 -21.44 -15.90
N TYR A 133 -13.76 -21.39 -17.23
CA TYR A 133 -12.65 -20.95 -18.09
C TYR A 133 -12.44 -19.43 -18.08
N ALA A 134 -13.52 -18.63 -17.98
CA ALA A 134 -13.43 -17.19 -17.83
C ALA A 134 -12.93 -16.79 -16.43
N ASN A 135 -13.28 -17.56 -15.39
CA ASN A 135 -12.67 -17.40 -14.07
C ASN A 135 -11.16 -17.68 -14.12
N TYR A 136 -10.73 -18.77 -14.76
CA TYR A 136 -9.29 -19.06 -14.95
C TYR A 136 -8.58 -18.00 -15.81
N ALA A 137 -9.23 -17.46 -16.86
CA ALA A 137 -8.69 -16.36 -17.67
C ALA A 137 -8.63 -15.02 -16.91
N SER A 138 -9.59 -14.76 -16.00
CA SER A 138 -9.56 -13.60 -15.10
C SER A 138 -8.45 -13.69 -14.06
N PHE A 139 -7.99 -14.91 -13.71
CA PHE A 139 -6.79 -15.12 -12.90
C PHE A 139 -5.49 -14.83 -13.67
N LEU A 140 -5.51 -14.83 -15.00
CA LEU A 140 -4.36 -14.56 -15.86
C LEU A 140 -4.25 -13.09 -16.27
N GLN A 141 -5.32 -12.30 -16.16
CA GLN A 141 -5.35 -10.88 -16.52
C GLN A 141 -5.47 -10.02 -15.26
N LYS A 142 -4.67 -8.96 -15.15
CA LYS A 142 -4.86 -7.96 -14.08
C LYS A 142 -6.30 -7.42 -14.19
N PRO A 143 -7.13 -7.50 -13.13
CA PRO A 143 -8.51 -7.05 -13.21
C PRO A 143 -8.55 -5.54 -13.44
N ASP A 144 -9.27 -5.11 -14.49
CA ASP A 144 -9.48 -3.69 -14.82
C ASP A 144 -10.19 -2.91 -13.70
N VAL A 145 -10.92 -3.61 -12.83
CA VAL A 145 -11.62 -3.04 -11.68
C VAL A 145 -11.12 -3.71 -10.40
N LYS A 146 -10.45 -2.91 -9.56
CA LYS A 146 -9.97 -3.32 -8.25
C LYS A 146 -10.76 -2.64 -7.13
N GLU A 147 -10.73 -3.22 -5.94
CA GLU A 147 -11.30 -2.58 -4.74
C GLU A 147 -10.61 -1.25 -4.48
N ILE A 148 -11.32 -0.27 -3.92
CA ILE A 148 -10.82 1.11 -3.78
C ILE A 148 -9.48 1.17 -3.04
N GLY A 149 -9.29 0.31 -2.03
CA GLY A 149 -8.03 0.23 -1.32
C GLY A 149 -6.87 -0.29 -2.19
N CYS A 150 -7.09 -1.34 -2.99
CA CYS A 150 -6.07 -1.87 -3.89
C CYS A 150 -5.73 -0.84 -4.99
N LEU A 151 -6.76 -0.20 -5.55
CA LEU A 151 -6.60 0.89 -6.52
C LEU A 151 -5.74 2.02 -5.94
N ALA A 152 -5.98 2.41 -4.69
CA ALA A 152 -5.18 3.42 -4.02
C ALA A 152 -3.71 3.02 -3.83
N MET A 153 -3.42 1.73 -3.60
CA MET A 153 -2.04 1.23 -3.53
C MET A 153 -1.36 1.22 -4.89
N ASP A 154 -2.06 0.82 -5.96
CA ASP A 154 -1.52 0.87 -7.33
C ASP A 154 -1.18 2.30 -7.75
N ILE A 155 -2.10 3.25 -7.50
CA ILE A 155 -1.86 4.66 -7.81
C ILE A 155 -0.65 5.19 -7.02
N TRP A 156 -0.53 4.83 -5.74
CA TRP A 156 0.64 5.21 -4.94
C TRP A 156 1.94 4.65 -5.51
N LYS A 157 1.95 3.37 -5.90
CA LYS A 157 3.10 2.71 -6.51
C LYS A 157 3.51 3.40 -7.83
N GLU A 158 2.57 3.55 -8.77
CA GLU A 158 2.83 4.09 -10.11
C GLU A 158 3.18 5.58 -10.09
N ARG A 159 2.45 6.39 -9.29
CA ARG A 159 2.57 7.85 -9.34
C ARG A 159 3.55 8.44 -8.34
N LEU A 160 3.85 7.74 -7.25
CA LEU A 160 4.73 8.25 -6.20
C LEU A 160 6.00 7.43 -6.06
N ILE A 161 5.91 6.10 -5.91
CA ILE A 161 7.09 5.27 -5.64
C ILE A 161 7.98 5.14 -6.87
N GLU A 162 7.45 4.69 -8.01
CA GLU A 162 8.25 4.46 -9.23
C GLU A 162 9.11 5.69 -9.62
N PRO A 163 8.59 6.93 -9.60
CA PRO A 163 9.40 8.10 -9.94
C PRO A 163 10.52 8.45 -8.93
N ILE A 164 10.36 8.10 -7.65
CA ILE A 164 11.38 8.38 -6.61
C ILE A 164 12.21 7.14 -6.24
N LEU A 165 11.91 5.99 -6.84
CA LEU A 165 12.41 4.69 -6.42
C LEU A 165 13.93 4.67 -6.39
N ASP A 166 14.58 5.10 -7.48
CA ASP A 166 16.04 5.10 -7.55
C ASP A 166 16.68 5.94 -6.43
N LYS A 167 16.09 7.09 -6.10
CA LYS A 167 16.57 7.95 -5.01
C LYS A 167 16.39 7.27 -3.66
N LEU A 168 15.23 6.67 -3.41
CA LEU A 168 14.95 5.95 -2.17
C LEU A 168 15.92 4.77 -1.99
N ILE A 169 16.09 3.94 -3.02
CA ILE A 169 16.96 2.77 -2.95
C ILE A 169 18.42 3.18 -2.70
N ASN A 170 18.92 4.20 -3.39
CA ASN A 170 20.29 4.68 -3.16
C ASN A 170 20.51 5.17 -1.72
N LEU A 171 19.53 5.87 -1.14
CA LEU A 171 19.60 6.32 0.24
C LEU A 171 19.51 5.15 1.23
N LEU A 172 18.65 4.16 0.97
CA LEU A 172 18.55 2.94 1.77
C LEU A 172 19.87 2.16 1.75
N LEU A 173 20.46 1.94 0.57
CA LEU A 173 21.73 1.25 0.43
C LEU A 173 22.88 2.02 1.08
N ALA A 174 22.91 3.34 0.97
CA ALA A 174 23.90 4.18 1.65
C ALA A 174 23.78 4.06 3.18
N ALA A 175 22.57 4.08 3.72
CA ALA A 175 22.32 3.93 5.15
C ALA A 175 22.74 2.54 5.66
N ILE A 176 22.42 1.47 4.91
CA ILE A 176 22.87 0.11 5.24
C ILE A 176 24.40 -0.01 5.10
N GLY A 177 25.01 0.67 4.13
CA GLY A 177 26.45 0.75 3.99
C GLY A 177 27.13 1.39 5.21
N GLN A 178 26.54 2.44 5.78
CA GLN A 178 27.04 3.06 7.03
C GLN A 178 26.89 2.13 8.23
N ASP A 179 25.76 1.42 8.32
CA ASP A 179 25.52 0.44 9.38
C ASP A 179 26.60 -0.67 9.38
N ARG A 180 26.99 -1.16 8.18
CA ARG A 180 28.09 -2.13 8.02
C ARG A 180 29.46 -1.64 8.50
N LEU A 181 29.66 -0.32 8.54
CA LEU A 181 30.88 0.31 9.04
C LEU A 181 30.82 0.59 10.55
N GLY A 182 29.73 0.22 11.22
CA GLY A 182 29.48 0.47 12.64
C GLY A 182 28.82 1.83 12.93
N ASN A 183 28.50 2.60 11.89
CA ASN A 183 27.77 3.87 12.02
C ASN A 183 26.27 3.61 11.89
N VAL A 184 25.66 3.12 12.98
CA VAL A 184 24.22 2.81 12.99
C VAL A 184 23.42 4.10 12.72
N PRO A 185 22.60 4.15 11.65
CA PRO A 185 21.79 5.31 11.36
C PRO A 185 20.78 5.57 12.50
N PRO A 186 20.57 6.83 12.93
CA PRO A 186 19.60 7.16 13.98
C PRO A 186 18.15 6.83 13.60
N ASN A 187 17.89 6.56 12.33
CA ASN A 187 16.60 6.36 11.69
C ASN A 187 16.41 4.91 11.18
N LYS A 188 16.91 3.91 11.93
CA LYS A 188 16.73 2.46 11.62
C LYS A 188 15.25 2.07 11.46
N ASP A 189 14.37 2.56 12.33
CA ASP A 189 12.92 2.28 12.25
C ASP A 189 12.28 2.82 10.96
N VAL A 190 12.80 3.95 10.46
CA VAL A 190 12.32 4.56 9.22
C VAL A 190 12.77 3.72 8.04
N ILE A 191 14.04 3.29 8.01
CA ILE A 191 14.59 2.41 6.98
C ILE A 191 13.77 1.11 6.90
N ALA A 192 13.56 0.44 8.03
CA ALA A 192 12.74 -0.77 8.10
C ALA A 192 11.29 -0.50 7.66
N GLY A 193 10.73 0.64 8.05
CA GLY A 193 9.40 1.08 7.65
C GLY A 193 9.23 1.36 6.16
N VAL A 194 10.23 1.96 5.51
CA VAL A 194 10.26 2.16 4.05
C VAL A 194 10.32 0.83 3.33
N ILE A 195 11.16 -0.10 3.80
CA ILE A 195 11.27 -1.45 3.21
C ILE A 195 9.94 -2.21 3.39
N SER A 196 9.33 -2.14 4.57
CA SER A 196 8.02 -2.73 4.85
C SER A 196 6.92 -2.13 3.96
N SER A 197 7.01 -0.85 3.57
CA SER A 197 6.04 -0.24 2.65
C SER A 197 5.94 -0.95 1.31
N PHE A 198 7.06 -1.44 0.77
CA PHE A 198 7.06 -2.16 -0.52
C PHE A 198 6.31 -3.50 -0.43
N LEU A 199 6.46 -4.21 0.69
CA LEU A 199 5.73 -5.44 0.96
C LEU A 199 4.24 -5.18 1.22
N GLN A 200 3.92 -4.15 2.02
CA GLN A 200 2.55 -3.80 2.38
C GLN A 200 1.68 -3.45 1.18
N ILE A 201 2.25 -2.87 0.11
CA ILE A 201 1.54 -2.56 -1.14
C ILE A 201 1.05 -3.85 -1.81
N GLU A 202 1.91 -4.87 -1.89
CA GLU A 202 1.59 -6.15 -2.52
C GLU A 202 0.69 -7.02 -1.62
N GLU A 203 0.89 -6.97 -0.30
CA GLU A 203 0.02 -7.66 0.67
C GLU A 203 -1.41 -7.12 0.68
N PHE A 204 -1.59 -5.81 0.46
CA PHE A 204 -2.92 -5.20 0.44
C PHE A 204 -3.80 -5.79 -0.67
N GLU A 205 -3.22 -6.13 -1.81
CA GLU A 205 -3.93 -6.77 -2.93
C GLU A 205 -4.40 -8.19 -2.61
N TYR A 206 -3.70 -8.88 -1.70
CA TYR A 206 -3.94 -10.29 -1.37
C TYR A 206 -4.70 -10.48 -0.05
N SER A 207 -5.08 -9.41 0.66
CA SER A 207 -5.84 -9.54 1.92
C SER A 207 -7.23 -10.13 1.65
N PRO A 208 -7.54 -11.36 2.09
CA PRO A 208 -8.81 -11.99 1.79
C PRO A 208 -9.90 -11.41 2.69
N ASN A 209 -10.79 -10.62 2.10
CA ASN A 209 -12.09 -10.27 2.70
C ASN A 209 -13.10 -11.43 2.66
N GLU A 210 -12.70 -12.63 2.25
CA GLU A 210 -13.58 -13.80 2.26
C GLU A 210 -13.55 -14.49 3.63
N PRO A 211 -14.68 -14.56 4.36
CA PRO A 211 -14.81 -15.58 5.38
C PRO A 211 -14.71 -16.94 4.69
N ILE A 212 -13.93 -17.83 5.31
CA ILE A 212 -13.72 -19.23 4.94
C ILE A 212 -15.08 -19.92 4.77
N ALA A 213 -15.68 -19.81 3.59
CA ALA A 213 -16.89 -20.50 3.22
C ALA A 213 -16.46 -21.78 2.51
N LEU A 214 -16.79 -22.90 3.14
CA LEU A 214 -16.32 -24.26 2.87
C LEU A 214 -14.86 -24.47 3.30
N GLY A 215 -14.65 -25.40 4.24
CA GLY A 215 -13.36 -25.79 4.82
C GLY A 215 -12.36 -26.44 3.87
N VAL A 216 -12.24 -25.94 2.65
CA VAL A 216 -11.14 -26.19 1.73
C VAL A 216 -10.12 -25.08 1.98
N LYS A 217 -8.95 -25.43 2.52
CA LYS A 217 -7.79 -24.54 2.50
C LYS A 217 -7.42 -24.31 1.03
N LEU A 218 -8.02 -23.31 0.39
CA LEU A 218 -7.48 -22.75 -0.85
C LEU A 218 -6.04 -22.39 -0.54
N ASN A 219 -5.11 -22.94 -1.31
CA ASN A 219 -3.68 -22.70 -1.14
C ASN A 219 -3.47 -21.20 -0.97
N TYR A 220 -3.01 -20.80 0.23
CA TYR A 220 -2.53 -19.46 0.48
C TYR A 220 -1.37 -19.26 -0.50
N ARG A 221 -1.65 -18.71 -1.69
CA ARG A 221 -0.59 -18.24 -2.58
C ARG A 221 0.08 -17.14 -1.79
N GLU A 222 1.37 -17.31 -1.49
CA GLU A 222 2.12 -16.21 -0.90
C GLU A 222 1.93 -14.99 -1.81
N PRO A 223 1.66 -13.80 -1.24
CA PRO A 223 1.50 -12.61 -2.05
C PRO A 223 2.74 -12.47 -2.94
N PRO A 224 2.57 -12.19 -4.25
CA PRO A 224 3.71 -11.98 -5.13
C PRO A 224 4.55 -10.86 -4.52
N ARG A 225 5.84 -11.15 -4.26
CA ARG A 225 6.80 -10.17 -3.74
C ARG A 225 7.64 -9.56 -4.86
N GLU A 226 7.06 -9.52 -6.06
CA GLU A 226 7.78 -9.22 -7.30
C GLU A 226 8.33 -7.80 -7.26
N PHE A 227 7.54 -6.85 -6.79
CA PHE A 227 7.95 -5.46 -6.65
C PHE A 227 9.07 -5.32 -5.63
N TYR A 228 8.94 -5.92 -4.45
CA TYR A 228 10.02 -5.90 -3.46
C TYR A 228 11.32 -6.51 -4.01
N GLN A 229 11.21 -7.65 -4.69
CA GLN A 229 12.32 -8.38 -5.28
C GLN A 229 13.05 -7.56 -6.35
N GLU A 230 12.29 -6.97 -7.28
CA GLU A 230 12.82 -6.19 -8.38
C GLU A 230 13.38 -4.85 -7.90
N ALA A 231 12.63 -4.13 -7.07
CA ALA A 231 12.93 -2.76 -6.67
C ALA A 231 14.07 -2.66 -5.64
N PHE A 232 14.08 -3.54 -4.64
CA PHE A 232 15.02 -3.47 -3.51
C PHE A 232 15.93 -4.68 -3.39
N GLU A 233 15.38 -5.90 -3.35
CA GLU A 233 16.15 -7.11 -3.03
C GLU A 233 17.31 -7.34 -4.00
N SER A 234 17.06 -7.21 -5.31
CA SER A 234 18.08 -7.40 -6.34
C SER A 234 19.29 -6.48 -6.15
N ARG A 235 19.05 -5.18 -5.92
CA ARG A 235 20.10 -4.17 -5.72
C ARG A 235 20.78 -4.30 -4.37
N PHE A 236 20.02 -4.66 -3.34
CA PHE A 236 20.55 -4.94 -2.01
C PHE A 236 21.51 -6.14 -2.04
N LEU A 237 21.11 -7.25 -2.66
CA LEU A 237 21.95 -8.44 -2.78
C LEU A 237 23.24 -8.14 -3.55
N ALA A 238 23.15 -7.44 -4.69
CA ALA A 238 24.33 -7.04 -5.47
C ALA A 238 25.32 -6.17 -4.65
N SER A 239 24.83 -5.15 -3.96
CA SER A 239 25.67 -4.29 -3.10
C SER A 239 26.26 -5.06 -1.90
N THR A 240 25.53 -6.04 -1.38
CA THR A 240 25.99 -6.91 -0.30
C THR A 240 27.09 -7.86 -0.75
N GLU A 241 26.93 -8.46 -1.93
CA GLU A 241 27.92 -9.33 -2.55
C GLU A 241 29.23 -8.59 -2.83
N GLU A 242 29.15 -7.38 -3.40
CA GLU A 242 30.33 -6.55 -3.70
C GLU A 242 31.10 -6.21 -2.42
N TYR A 243 30.40 -5.77 -1.37
CA TYR A 243 31.01 -5.42 -0.09
C TYR A 243 31.72 -6.61 0.56
N TYR A 244 31.03 -7.75 0.70
CA TYR A 244 31.62 -8.91 1.37
C TYR A 244 32.69 -9.60 0.51
N SER A 245 32.59 -9.58 -0.81
CA SER A 245 33.65 -10.07 -1.69
C SER A 245 34.91 -9.22 -1.58
N GLY A 246 34.78 -7.90 -1.57
CA GLY A 246 35.92 -6.99 -1.35
C GLY A 246 36.54 -7.14 0.04
N LEU A 247 35.71 -7.31 1.08
CA LEU A 247 36.18 -7.57 2.43
C LEU A 247 36.90 -8.93 2.53
N ALA A 248 36.35 -9.98 1.91
CA ALA A 248 36.97 -11.29 1.87
C ALA A 248 38.34 -11.26 1.19
N GLN A 249 38.48 -10.55 0.05
CA GLN A 249 39.76 -10.38 -0.63
C GLN A 249 40.80 -9.67 0.24
N LYS A 250 40.42 -8.60 0.96
CA LYS A 250 41.31 -7.92 1.91
C LYS A 250 41.73 -8.83 3.07
N LEU A 251 40.78 -9.55 3.67
CA LEU A 251 41.06 -10.47 4.76
C LEU A 251 41.96 -11.64 4.33
N LEU A 252 41.79 -12.15 3.10
CA LEU A 252 42.67 -13.19 2.55
C LEU A 252 44.09 -12.70 2.30
N ALA A 253 44.27 -11.42 1.98
CA ALA A 253 45.60 -10.83 1.80
C ALA A 253 46.33 -10.62 3.14
N ASP A 254 45.59 -10.24 4.19
CA ASP A 254 46.16 -9.85 5.48
C ASP A 254 46.26 -11.00 6.51
N LEU A 255 45.44 -12.05 6.38
CA LEU A 255 45.32 -13.12 7.38
C LEU A 255 45.78 -14.49 6.85
N THR A 256 46.20 -15.34 7.79
CA THR A 256 46.40 -16.76 7.52
C THR A 256 45.06 -17.47 7.35
N CYS A 257 45.04 -18.56 6.57
CA CYS A 257 43.82 -19.31 6.24
C CYS A 257 42.98 -19.69 7.48
N SER A 258 43.61 -20.08 8.59
CA SER A 258 42.90 -20.38 9.85
C SER A 258 42.17 -19.18 10.46
N LYS A 259 42.81 -18.00 10.47
CA LYS A 259 42.20 -16.77 11.01
C LYS A 259 41.12 -16.20 10.09
N TYR A 260 41.28 -16.38 8.79
CA TYR A 260 40.26 -16.03 7.80
C TYR A 260 38.97 -16.84 7.98
N MET A 261 39.08 -18.15 8.21
CA MET A 261 37.91 -19.01 8.42
C MET A 261 37.14 -18.62 9.69
N GLU A 262 37.85 -18.28 10.77
CA GLU A 262 37.26 -17.80 12.01
C GLU A 262 36.58 -16.43 11.83
N ALA A 263 37.26 -15.47 11.20
CA ALA A 263 36.70 -14.16 10.92
C ALA A 263 35.43 -14.22 10.04
N SER A 264 35.44 -15.07 9.01
CA SER A 264 34.29 -15.28 8.12
C SER A 264 33.09 -15.87 8.87
N PHE A 265 33.34 -16.82 9.78
CA PHE A 265 32.29 -17.43 10.61
C PHE A 265 31.64 -16.41 11.56
N PHE A 266 32.44 -15.59 12.25
CA PHE A 266 31.91 -14.52 13.10
C PHE A 266 31.12 -13.48 12.31
N LEU A 267 31.60 -13.09 11.13
CA LEU A 267 30.93 -12.13 10.27
C LEU A 267 29.56 -12.65 9.81
N ALA A 268 29.49 -13.90 9.35
CA ALA A 268 28.22 -14.52 8.92
C ALA A 268 27.21 -14.61 10.08
N THR A 269 27.69 -14.92 11.28
CA THR A 269 26.85 -14.98 12.48
C THR A 269 26.32 -13.60 12.87
N TYR A 270 27.18 -12.57 12.79
CA TYR A 270 26.81 -11.19 13.08
C TYR A 270 25.78 -10.63 12.09
N VAL A 271 25.97 -10.87 10.78
CA VAL A 271 25.02 -10.45 9.74
C VAL A 271 23.67 -11.12 9.93
N ARG A 272 23.67 -12.42 10.24
CA ARG A 272 22.43 -13.14 10.55
C ARG A 272 21.69 -12.52 11.73
N TYR A 273 22.41 -12.16 12.80
CA TYR A 273 21.82 -11.50 13.96
C TYR A 273 21.21 -10.14 13.60
N GLN A 274 21.92 -9.31 12.82
CA GLN A 274 21.41 -7.99 12.39
C GLN A 274 20.13 -8.08 11.56
N LEU A 275 20.07 -9.04 10.62
CA LEU A 275 18.88 -9.27 9.81
C LEU A 275 17.69 -9.74 10.65
N GLN A 276 17.95 -10.55 11.68
CA GLN A 276 16.91 -11.10 12.54
C GLN A 276 16.37 -10.05 13.52
N GLU A 277 17.23 -9.21 14.12
CA GLU A 277 16.81 -8.05 14.94
C GLU A 277 16.07 -6.97 14.15
N SER A 278 16.28 -6.86 12.84
CA SER A 278 15.53 -5.92 12.01
C SER A 278 14.14 -6.41 11.60
N MET A 279 13.79 -7.66 11.90
CA MET A 279 12.50 -8.28 11.58
C MET A 279 11.54 -8.39 12.79
N ASP A 280 12.05 -8.22 14.02
CA ASP A 280 11.28 -8.18 15.27
C ASP A 280 10.90 -6.73 15.64
#